data_AF-A0A534B0S2-F1
#
_entry.id   AF-A0A534B0S2-F1
#
_cell.length_a   1.000
_cell.length_b   1.000
_cell.length_c   1.000
_cell.angle_alpha   90.00
_cell.angle_beta   90.00
_cell.angle_gamma   90.00
#
_symmetry.space_group_name_H-M   'P 1'
#
loop_
_entity.id
_entity.type
_entity.pdbx_description
1 polymer ?
#
loop_
_entity_poly.entity_id
_entity_poly.type
_entity_poly.pdbx_seq_one_letter_code
_entity_poly.pdbx_strand_id
1 'polypeptide(L)'
;MKRLIPFFFALALGACASGSRSHDAANSTGVFRIKPVRPVAELLPIALASTPPSESGDFRRADLVELTALDPTIRLDIRYATTRNFLGTPLYSQARAFMQRPAAEALVRVHRSLAAEGYGLLVHDAYRPWYVTRIFWDAMPVELHKFVADPAEGSRHNRGCAVDLTLYDLKTGRAVSMPSLYDEATERAYASYTGGTPEQRRLRDLLQRHMEAEGFSVYEFEWWHFDYRDWKAYAIQNVRFEDIGRIR
;
A
#
# COMPACT_ATOMS: atom_id res chain seq x y z
N MET A 1 -19.68 -75.82 2.62
CA MET A 1 -19.48 -75.18 3.95
C MET A 1 -18.00 -75.17 4.30
N LYS A 2 -17.27 -74.12 3.89
CA LYS A 2 -15.97 -73.71 4.45
C LYS A 2 -15.96 -72.17 4.44
N ARG A 3 -15.77 -71.59 5.63
CA ARG A 3 -16.00 -70.19 5.96
C ARG A 3 -14.92 -69.29 5.37
N LEU A 4 -15.32 -68.22 4.68
CA LEU A 4 -14.46 -67.09 4.32
C LEU A 4 -14.38 -66.15 5.53
N ILE A 5 -13.16 -65.87 6.00
CA ILE A 5 -12.89 -64.88 7.05
C ILE A 5 -12.64 -63.55 6.35
N PRO A 6 -13.42 -62.48 6.58
CA PRO A 6 -13.08 -61.17 6.03
C PRO A 6 -12.01 -60.50 6.92
N PHE A 7 -10.95 -60.03 6.27
CA PHE A 7 -9.95 -59.15 6.86
C PHE A 7 -10.62 -57.82 7.24
N PHE A 8 -10.64 -57.50 8.54
CA PHE A 8 -10.97 -56.17 9.04
C PHE A 8 -9.76 -55.25 8.85
N PHE A 9 -9.83 -54.33 7.89
CA PHE A 9 -8.95 -53.16 7.85
C PHE A 9 -9.64 -52.04 8.64
N ALA A 10 -9.22 -51.84 9.90
CA ALA A 10 -9.64 -50.69 10.69
C ALA A 10 -8.84 -49.47 10.23
N LEU A 11 -9.48 -48.61 9.43
CA LEU A 11 -8.94 -47.30 9.08
C LEU A 11 -9.26 -46.33 10.23
N ALA A 12 -8.27 -46.07 11.09
CA ALA A 12 -8.38 -45.04 12.11
C ALA A 12 -8.37 -43.65 11.43
N LEU A 13 -9.55 -43.02 11.34
CA LEU A 13 -9.65 -41.59 11.02
C LEU A 13 -9.10 -40.78 12.20
N GLY A 14 -7.83 -40.42 12.12
CA GLY A 14 -7.24 -39.37 12.94
C GLY A 14 -7.85 -38.03 12.54
N ALA A 15 -8.72 -37.49 13.39
CA ALA A 15 -9.17 -36.10 13.31
C ALA A 15 -7.98 -35.19 13.65
N CYS A 16 -7.19 -34.81 12.64
CA CYS A 16 -6.30 -33.66 12.74
C CYS A 16 -7.17 -32.40 12.80
N ALA A 17 -7.42 -31.91 14.02
CA ALA A 17 -7.94 -30.58 14.24
C ALA A 17 -6.90 -29.57 13.74
N SER A 18 -7.03 -29.16 12.47
CA SER A 18 -6.33 -28.02 11.92
C SER A 18 -6.86 -26.75 12.59
N GLY A 19 -6.18 -26.34 13.67
CA GLY A 19 -6.32 -24.99 14.20
C GLY A 19 -5.70 -24.00 13.21
N SER A 20 -6.42 -23.65 12.15
CA SER A 20 -6.16 -22.44 11.40
C SER A 20 -6.42 -21.27 12.34
N ARG A 21 -5.36 -20.70 12.90
CA ARG A 21 -5.44 -19.38 13.52
C ARG A 21 -5.80 -18.42 12.39
N SER A 22 -7.08 -18.09 12.26
CA SER A 22 -7.50 -16.97 11.44
C SER A 22 -6.83 -15.73 12.01
N HIS A 23 -5.95 -15.12 11.23
CA HIS A 23 -5.45 -13.78 11.49
C HIS A 23 -6.58 -12.79 11.18
N ASP A 24 -7.68 -12.87 11.95
CA ASP A 24 -8.73 -11.85 11.97
C ASP A 24 -8.22 -10.65 12.79
N ALA A 25 -7.21 -9.96 12.26
CA ALA A 25 -6.68 -8.73 12.82
C ALA A 25 -7.30 -7.49 12.16
N ALA A 26 -8.60 -7.53 11.88
CA ALA A 26 -9.38 -6.32 11.59
C ALA A 26 -9.90 -5.78 12.93
N ASN A 27 -9.17 -4.83 13.52
CA ASN A 27 -9.60 -4.17 14.74
C ASN A 27 -10.85 -3.31 14.45
N SER A 28 -11.74 -3.11 15.42
CA SER A 28 -13.04 -2.39 15.30
C SER A 28 -12.96 -0.94 14.77
N THR A 29 -11.74 -0.44 14.57
CA THR A 29 -11.40 0.90 14.08
C THR A 29 -11.20 0.99 12.56
N GLY A 30 -11.21 -0.14 11.84
CA GLY A 30 -10.97 -0.16 10.39
C GLY A 30 -9.52 0.18 9.99
N VAL A 31 -8.56 -0.11 10.87
CA VAL A 31 -7.12 0.08 10.64
C VAL A 31 -6.40 -1.22 11.00
N PHE A 32 -5.65 -1.78 10.05
CA PHE A 32 -4.76 -2.91 10.30
C PHE A 32 -3.62 -2.51 11.24
N ARG A 33 -3.19 -3.42 12.12
CA ARG A 33 -2.13 -3.17 13.10
C ARG A 33 -1.21 -4.36 13.20
N ILE A 34 0.06 -4.08 13.43
CA ILE A 34 1.03 -5.07 13.87
C ILE A 34 1.58 -4.71 15.25
N LYS A 35 2.23 -5.68 15.89
CA LYS A 35 3.21 -5.39 16.94
C LYS A 35 4.58 -5.27 16.28
N PRO A 36 5.22 -4.09 16.29
CA PRO A 36 6.53 -3.95 15.66
C PRO A 36 7.59 -4.73 16.44
N VAL A 37 8.59 -5.28 15.73
CA VAL A 37 9.69 -6.04 16.36
C VAL A 37 10.58 -5.14 17.23
N ARG A 38 10.60 -3.84 16.94
CA ARG A 38 11.26 -2.79 17.73
C ARG A 38 10.39 -1.54 17.81
N PRO A 39 10.39 -0.79 18.92
CA PRO A 39 9.61 0.45 19.02
C PRO A 39 10.01 1.48 17.96
N VAL A 40 9.04 2.13 17.32
CA VAL A 40 9.30 3.19 16.32
C VAL A 40 10.15 4.33 16.89
N ALA A 41 9.98 4.65 18.17
CA ALA A 41 10.79 5.66 18.87
C ALA A 41 12.30 5.35 18.88
N GLU A 42 12.69 4.06 18.85
CA GLU A 42 14.08 3.65 18.74
C GLU A 42 14.58 3.63 17.29
N LEU A 43 13.71 3.28 16.34
CA LEU A 43 14.04 3.14 14.93
C LEU A 43 14.20 4.50 14.23
N LEU A 44 13.37 5.48 14.60
CA LEU A 44 13.33 6.79 13.96
C LEU A 44 14.70 7.51 13.94
N PRO A 45 15.43 7.69 15.06
CA PRO A 45 16.73 8.36 15.01
C PRO A 45 17.76 7.60 14.16
N ILE A 46 17.72 6.26 14.17
CA ILE A 46 18.59 5.42 13.34
C ILE A 46 18.30 5.64 11.85
N ALA A 47 17.03 5.61 11.46
CA ALA A 47 16.62 5.79 10.09
C ALA A 47 16.93 7.21 9.57
N LEU A 48 16.71 8.24 10.39
CA LEU A 48 17.01 9.63 10.04
C LEU A 48 18.52 9.90 9.87
N ALA A 49 19.38 9.18 10.59
CA ALA A 49 20.83 9.27 10.45
C ALA A 49 21.38 8.43 9.28
N SER A 50 20.52 7.66 8.61
CA SER A 50 20.91 6.74 7.55
C SER A 50 20.69 7.32 6.17
N THR A 51 21.45 6.81 5.20
CA THR A 51 21.36 7.23 3.80
C THR A 51 20.76 6.11 2.94
N PRO A 52 20.00 6.45 1.88
CA PRO A 52 19.56 5.47 0.89
C PRO A 52 20.75 4.77 0.23
N PRO A 53 20.54 3.58 -0.38
CA PRO A 53 21.57 2.91 -1.17
C PRO A 53 22.05 3.84 -2.30
N SER A 54 23.35 3.79 -2.59
CA SER A 54 23.90 4.54 -3.71
C SER A 54 23.43 3.93 -5.02
N GLU A 55 22.84 4.75 -5.89
CA GLU A 55 22.48 4.36 -7.24
C GLU A 55 23.37 5.08 -8.25
N SER A 56 23.67 4.40 -9.36
CA SER A 56 24.30 5.00 -10.53
C SER A 56 23.40 4.72 -11.74
N GLY A 57 23.20 5.73 -12.57
CA GLY A 57 22.30 5.65 -13.71
C GLY A 57 21.97 7.04 -14.26
N ASP A 58 21.47 7.07 -15.48
CA ASP A 58 20.96 8.28 -16.11
C ASP A 58 19.52 8.55 -15.62
N PHE A 59 19.42 9.10 -14.41
CA PHE A 59 18.15 9.42 -13.79
C PHE A 59 17.67 10.82 -14.19
N ARG A 60 16.37 10.93 -14.43
CA ARG A 60 15.71 12.23 -14.60
C ARG A 60 15.81 13.04 -13.30
N ARG A 61 15.94 14.36 -13.43
CA ARG A 61 15.82 15.27 -12.29
C ARG A 61 14.43 15.12 -11.67
N ALA A 62 14.38 14.96 -10.35
CA ALA A 62 13.12 14.89 -9.62
C ALA A 62 12.36 16.22 -9.70
N ASP A 63 11.05 16.13 -9.88
CA ASP A 63 10.09 17.23 -9.91
C ASP A 63 8.83 16.78 -9.15
N LEU A 64 8.96 16.72 -7.83
CA LEU A 64 7.87 16.35 -6.93
C LEU A 64 6.88 17.50 -6.83
N VAL A 65 5.64 17.23 -7.24
CA VAL A 65 4.53 18.19 -7.18
C VAL A 65 3.42 17.66 -6.27
N GLU A 66 2.76 18.58 -5.59
CA GLU A 66 1.65 18.26 -4.70
C GLU A 66 0.37 17.96 -5.49
N LEU A 67 -0.27 16.83 -5.21
CA LEU A 67 -1.47 16.39 -5.92
C LEU A 67 -2.63 17.38 -5.80
N THR A 68 -2.88 17.89 -4.59
CA THR A 68 -3.98 18.82 -4.32
C THR A 68 -3.73 20.22 -4.89
N ALA A 69 -2.49 20.56 -5.23
CA ALA A 69 -2.18 21.78 -5.97
C ALA A 69 -2.52 21.65 -7.47
N LEU A 70 -2.50 20.43 -8.03
CA LEU A 70 -2.91 20.17 -9.40
C LEU A 70 -4.42 19.99 -9.54
N ASP A 71 -5.04 19.31 -8.58
CA ASP A 71 -6.48 19.14 -8.52
C ASP A 71 -6.98 19.08 -7.06
N PRO A 72 -7.64 20.15 -6.55
CA PRO A 72 -8.05 20.23 -5.15
C PRO A 72 -9.22 19.31 -4.80
N THR A 73 -9.84 18.61 -5.77
CA THR A 73 -10.91 17.63 -5.49
C THR A 73 -10.40 16.22 -5.21
N ILE A 74 -9.10 15.97 -5.42
CA ILE A 74 -8.43 14.78 -4.91
C ILE A 74 -8.40 14.87 -3.38
N ARG A 75 -8.94 13.84 -2.71
CA ARG A 75 -8.98 13.81 -1.25
C ARG A 75 -7.76 13.09 -0.70
N LEU A 76 -7.34 13.52 0.49
CA LEU A 76 -6.20 12.95 1.20
C LEU A 76 -6.66 12.33 2.53
N ASP A 77 -6.17 11.13 2.81
CA ASP A 77 -6.21 10.45 4.12
C ASP A 77 -4.83 9.83 4.34
N ILE A 78 -3.82 10.70 4.45
CA ILE A 78 -2.39 10.34 4.49
C ILE A 78 -2.09 9.61 5.80
N ARG A 79 -2.08 8.27 5.74
CA ARG A 79 -2.09 7.42 6.93
C ARG A 79 -0.84 7.56 7.77
N TYR A 80 0.30 7.75 7.11
CA TYR A 80 1.58 7.90 7.78
C TYR A 80 1.81 9.30 8.37
N ALA A 81 0.92 10.27 8.15
CA ALA A 81 0.91 11.54 8.88
C ALA A 81 0.09 11.49 10.19
N THR A 82 -0.49 10.33 10.52
CA THR A 82 -1.37 10.16 11.70
C THR A 82 -1.04 8.85 12.44
N THR A 83 -1.75 8.56 13.53
CA THR A 83 -1.68 7.25 14.20
C THR A 83 -2.52 6.17 13.52
N ARG A 84 -3.23 6.46 12.41
CA ARG A 84 -4.13 5.52 11.69
C ARG A 84 -3.40 4.69 10.63
N ASN A 85 -2.25 4.13 10.99
CA ASN A 85 -1.44 3.24 10.13
C ASN A 85 -1.04 1.95 10.89
N PHE A 86 -0.41 0.99 10.21
CA PHE A 86 -0.07 -0.31 10.79
C PHE A 86 0.89 -0.27 12.00
N LEU A 87 1.70 0.80 12.14
CA LEU A 87 2.64 1.01 13.27
C LEU A 87 2.07 1.88 14.39
N GLY A 88 0.99 2.60 14.15
CA GLY A 88 0.36 3.48 15.13
C GLY A 88 1.14 4.69 15.59
N THR A 89 2.18 5.03 14.84
CA THR A 89 3.00 6.22 15.08
C THR A 89 2.99 7.06 13.80
N PRO A 90 2.82 8.40 13.88
CA PRO A 90 3.04 9.28 12.74
C PRO A 90 4.51 9.26 12.31
N LEU A 91 4.74 9.23 11.00
CA LEU A 91 6.06 9.16 10.37
C LEU A 91 6.31 10.33 9.41
N TYR A 92 5.23 11.00 8.98
CA TYR A 92 5.27 12.24 8.22
C TYR A 92 4.93 13.42 9.13
N SER A 93 5.58 14.55 8.89
CA SER A 93 5.31 15.82 9.56
C SER A 93 4.06 16.54 9.02
N GLN A 94 3.59 16.16 7.81
CA GLN A 94 2.48 16.81 7.10
C GLN A 94 1.62 15.78 6.36
N ALA A 95 0.30 15.97 6.36
CA ALA A 95 -0.65 15.14 5.61
C ALA A 95 -0.79 15.63 4.16
N ARG A 96 0.30 15.56 3.39
CA ARG A 96 0.36 15.97 1.98
C ARG A 96 0.69 14.78 1.10
N ALA A 97 0.49 14.90 -0.21
CA ALA A 97 0.82 13.85 -1.17
C ALA A 97 1.56 14.45 -2.35
N PHE A 98 2.74 13.91 -2.65
CA PHE A 98 3.58 14.35 -3.75
C PHE A 98 3.87 13.19 -4.69
N MET A 99 3.97 13.48 -5.98
CA MET A 99 4.43 12.53 -6.99
C MET A 99 5.31 13.26 -8.00
N GLN A 100 6.11 12.53 -8.77
CA GLN A 100 6.78 13.10 -9.93
C GLN A 100 5.73 13.68 -10.88
N ARG A 101 5.98 14.87 -11.42
CA ARG A 101 5.00 15.60 -12.25
C ARG A 101 4.25 14.73 -13.28
N PRO A 102 4.92 13.91 -14.12
CA PRO A 102 4.21 13.08 -15.10
C PRO A 102 3.24 12.07 -14.47
N ALA A 103 3.62 11.50 -13.32
CA ALA A 103 2.78 10.58 -12.57
C ALA A 103 1.62 11.32 -11.87
N ALA A 104 1.87 12.50 -11.32
CA ALA A 104 0.86 13.35 -10.71
C ALA A 104 -0.22 13.78 -11.72
N GLU A 105 0.21 14.23 -12.90
CA GLU A 105 -0.69 14.62 -14.00
C GLU A 105 -1.48 13.42 -14.54
N ALA A 106 -0.86 12.23 -14.60
CA ALA A 106 -1.58 11.01 -14.93
C ALA A 106 -2.65 10.68 -13.89
N LEU A 107 -2.34 10.80 -12.59
CA LEU A 107 -3.30 10.56 -11.53
C LEU A 107 -4.49 11.53 -11.57
N VAL A 108 -4.26 12.79 -11.96
CA VAL A 108 -5.34 13.77 -12.19
C VAL A 108 -6.25 13.33 -13.35
N ARG A 109 -5.71 12.76 -14.42
CA ARG A 109 -6.54 12.20 -15.50
C ARG A 109 -7.34 10.99 -15.03
N VAL A 110 -6.75 10.09 -14.24
CA VAL A 110 -7.48 9.00 -13.58
C VAL A 110 -8.63 9.55 -12.74
N HIS A 111 -8.35 10.52 -11.87
CA HIS A 111 -9.35 11.15 -11.00
C HIS A 111 -10.55 11.69 -11.79
N ARG A 112 -10.28 12.40 -12.89
CA ARG A 112 -11.32 12.98 -13.75
C ARG A 112 -12.12 11.92 -14.50
N SER A 113 -11.47 10.85 -14.96
CA SER A 113 -12.16 9.74 -15.62
C SER A 113 -13.11 8.99 -14.68
N LEU A 114 -12.72 8.80 -13.41
CA LEU A 114 -13.55 8.18 -12.39
C LEU A 114 -14.74 9.05 -11.98
N ALA A 115 -14.64 10.37 -12.13
CA ALA A 115 -15.74 11.28 -11.82
C ALA A 115 -16.97 11.02 -12.72
N ALA A 116 -16.75 10.59 -13.97
CA ALA A 116 -17.82 10.17 -14.87
C ALA A 116 -18.54 8.89 -14.40
N GLU A 117 -17.87 8.07 -13.60
CA GLU A 117 -18.42 6.85 -12.97
C GLU A 117 -18.98 7.13 -11.56
N GLY A 118 -19.00 8.39 -11.11
CA GLY A 118 -19.51 8.78 -9.79
C GLY A 118 -18.51 8.66 -8.64
N TYR A 119 -17.21 8.49 -8.93
CA TYR A 119 -16.17 8.31 -7.93
C TYR A 119 -15.04 9.34 -8.02
N GLY A 120 -14.41 9.63 -6.88
CA GLY A 120 -13.17 10.38 -6.79
C GLY A 120 -12.05 9.55 -6.14
N LEU A 121 -10.82 10.07 -6.14
CA LEU A 121 -9.66 9.41 -5.53
C LEU A 121 -9.45 9.90 -4.09
N LEU A 122 -9.19 8.95 -3.19
CA LEU A 122 -8.74 9.20 -1.82
C LEU A 122 -7.34 8.59 -1.64
N VAL A 123 -6.33 9.45 -1.50
CA VAL A 123 -4.92 9.03 -1.42
C VAL A 123 -4.51 8.75 0.03
N HIS A 124 -3.90 7.58 0.25
CA HIS A 124 -3.37 7.12 1.54
C HIS A 124 -1.87 7.31 1.68
N ASP A 125 -1.12 7.13 0.60
CA ASP A 125 0.31 7.45 0.51
C ASP A 125 0.72 7.72 -0.94
N ALA A 126 1.83 8.45 -1.13
CA ALA A 126 2.40 8.75 -2.44
C ALA A 126 3.93 8.76 -2.32
N TYR A 127 4.60 9.89 -2.55
CA TYR A 127 6.02 10.00 -2.21
C TYR A 127 6.26 9.69 -0.72
N ARG A 128 7.15 8.72 -0.47
CA ARG A 128 7.59 8.28 0.86
C ARG A 128 9.10 8.47 0.94
N PRO A 129 9.63 9.28 1.88
CA PRO A 129 11.07 9.38 2.10
C PRO A 129 11.65 8.01 2.43
N TRP A 130 12.83 7.68 1.89
CA TRP A 130 13.47 6.38 2.10
C TRP A 130 13.62 5.99 3.58
N TYR A 131 13.90 6.94 4.48
CA TYR A 131 14.01 6.63 5.92
C TYR A 131 12.72 6.01 6.49
N VAL A 132 11.55 6.32 5.93
CA VAL A 132 10.28 5.72 6.35
C VAL A 132 10.17 4.28 5.85
N THR A 133 10.61 3.99 4.63
CA THR A 133 10.75 2.60 4.13
C THR A 133 11.67 1.79 5.04
N ARG A 134 12.77 2.37 5.50
CA ARG A 134 13.65 1.71 6.49
C ARG A 134 12.95 1.45 7.82
N ILE A 135 12.19 2.40 8.35
CA ILE A 135 11.41 2.18 9.58
C ILE A 135 10.39 1.05 9.38
N PHE A 136 9.70 1.01 8.23
CA PHE A 136 8.75 -0.06 7.92
C PHE A 136 9.42 -1.42 7.97
N TRP A 137 10.55 -1.56 7.28
CA TRP A 137 11.33 -2.80 7.26
C TRP A 137 11.83 -3.22 8.64
N ASP A 138 12.47 -2.30 9.36
CA ASP A 138 13.07 -2.57 10.68
C ASP A 138 12.01 -2.84 11.77
N ALA A 139 10.77 -2.39 11.56
CA ALA A 139 9.64 -2.62 12.47
C ALA A 139 8.82 -3.87 12.12
N MET A 140 8.80 -4.29 10.85
CA MET A 140 7.95 -5.38 10.37
C MET A 140 8.50 -6.75 10.81
N PRO A 141 7.66 -7.67 11.33
CA PRO A 141 8.04 -9.07 11.51
C PRO A 141 8.52 -9.69 10.20
N VAL A 142 9.55 -10.54 10.27
CA VAL A 142 10.23 -11.11 9.09
C VAL A 142 9.26 -11.85 8.17
N GLU A 143 8.28 -12.55 8.75
CA GLU A 143 7.24 -13.27 8.03
C GLU A 143 6.29 -12.38 7.20
N LEU A 144 6.27 -11.07 7.49
CA LEU A 144 5.46 -10.07 6.79
C LEU A 144 6.29 -9.17 5.86
N HIS A 145 7.60 -9.44 5.69
CA HIS A 145 8.49 -8.63 4.84
C HIS A 145 8.03 -8.55 3.38
N LYS A 146 7.23 -9.50 2.89
CA LYS A 146 6.63 -9.41 1.53
C LYS A 146 5.69 -8.22 1.32
N PHE A 147 5.22 -7.56 2.39
CA PHE A 147 4.33 -6.39 2.34
C PHE A 147 5.07 -5.06 2.60
N VAL A 148 6.41 -5.08 2.69
CA VAL A 148 7.22 -3.87 2.85
C VAL A 148 8.43 -3.96 1.93
N ALA A 149 8.79 -2.84 1.30
CA ALA A 149 9.96 -2.81 0.44
C ALA A 149 11.26 -2.94 1.25
N ASP A 150 12.22 -3.72 0.74
CA ASP A 150 13.56 -3.80 1.30
C ASP A 150 14.27 -2.44 1.10
N PRO A 151 14.73 -1.77 2.17
CA PRO A 151 15.43 -0.50 2.07
C PRO A 151 16.75 -0.59 1.28
N ALA A 152 17.35 -1.78 1.13
CA ALA A 152 18.52 -1.99 0.29
C ALA A 152 18.22 -1.85 -1.22
N GLU A 153 16.97 -2.12 -1.64
CA GLU A 153 16.50 -1.94 -3.01
C GLU A 153 15.70 -0.63 -3.20
N GLY A 154 15.22 -0.08 -2.09
CA GLY A 154 14.31 1.07 -2.06
C GLY A 154 12.88 0.71 -2.48
N SER A 155 12.02 1.71 -2.46
CA SER A 155 10.61 1.62 -2.85
C SER A 155 10.31 2.53 -4.03
N ARG A 156 9.34 2.14 -4.86
CA ARG A 156 8.81 3.04 -5.91
C ARG A 156 8.16 4.30 -5.32
N HIS A 157 7.68 4.24 -4.08
CA HIS A 157 7.28 5.44 -3.34
C HIS A 157 8.45 6.40 -3.10
N ASN A 158 9.67 5.90 -2.86
CA ASN A 158 10.86 6.77 -2.69
C ASN A 158 11.23 7.49 -3.98
N ARG A 159 10.83 6.94 -5.13
CA ARG A 159 11.06 7.52 -6.44
C ARG A 159 9.97 8.54 -6.83
N GLY A 160 8.92 8.68 -6.01
CA GLY A 160 7.78 9.56 -6.29
C GLY A 160 6.87 9.03 -7.40
N CYS A 161 6.94 7.74 -7.70
CA CYS A 161 6.23 7.11 -8.81
C CYS A 161 5.30 5.99 -8.35
N ALA A 162 4.97 5.90 -7.07
CA ALA A 162 3.92 5.03 -6.56
C ALA A 162 2.87 5.82 -5.79
N VAL A 163 1.65 5.30 -5.77
CA VAL A 163 0.54 5.85 -5.00
C VAL A 163 -0.30 4.72 -4.42
N ASP A 164 -0.65 4.89 -3.14
CA ASP A 164 -1.60 4.05 -2.43
C ASP A 164 -2.91 4.81 -2.28
N LEU A 165 -4.02 4.24 -2.75
CA LEU A 165 -5.29 4.95 -2.76
C LEU A 165 -6.52 4.03 -2.76
N THR A 166 -7.67 4.65 -2.57
CA THR A 166 -8.99 4.04 -2.78
C THR A 166 -9.91 5.02 -3.50
N LEU A 167 -11.14 4.59 -3.78
CA LEU A 167 -12.20 5.44 -4.29
C LEU A 167 -12.99 6.08 -3.14
N TYR A 168 -13.57 7.25 -3.38
CA TYR A 168 -14.70 7.76 -2.61
C TYR A 168 -15.89 8.02 -3.52
N ASP A 169 -17.10 7.78 -3.03
CA ASP A 169 -18.33 8.01 -3.75
C ASP A 169 -18.67 9.51 -3.74
N LEU A 170 -18.88 10.11 -4.92
CA LEU A 170 -19.12 11.56 -5.06
C LEU A 170 -20.45 12.01 -4.45
N LYS A 171 -21.46 11.13 -4.42
CA LYS A 171 -22.80 11.43 -3.91
C LYS A 171 -22.83 11.50 -2.39
N THR A 172 -22.15 10.58 -1.73
CA THR A 172 -22.13 10.41 -0.27
C THR A 172 -20.90 11.02 0.38
N GLY A 173 -19.84 11.25 -0.41
CA GLY A 173 -18.55 11.71 0.08
C GLY A 173 -17.80 10.68 0.92
N ARG A 174 -18.22 9.40 0.93
CA ARG A 174 -17.62 8.35 1.76
C ARG A 174 -16.61 7.54 0.95
N ALA A 175 -15.51 7.13 1.60
CA ALA A 175 -14.62 6.13 1.04
C ALA A 175 -15.39 4.84 0.75
N VAL A 176 -15.10 4.20 -0.39
CA VAL A 176 -15.73 2.93 -0.74
C VAL A 176 -15.14 1.79 0.10
N SER A 177 -15.93 0.75 0.31
CA SER A 177 -15.44 -0.48 0.93
C SER A 177 -14.72 -1.32 -0.11
N MET A 178 -13.54 -1.84 0.25
CA MET A 178 -12.68 -2.66 -0.59
C MET A 178 -12.49 -4.05 0.03
N PRO A 179 -11.95 -5.05 -0.70
CA PRO A 179 -11.84 -6.41 -0.20
C PRO A 179 -11.02 -6.58 1.09
N SER A 180 -10.09 -5.67 1.36
CA SER A 180 -9.30 -5.62 2.61
C SER A 180 -9.20 -4.19 3.13
N LEU A 181 -8.66 -4.04 4.34
CA LEU A 181 -8.18 -2.75 4.82
C LEU A 181 -6.91 -2.34 4.06
N TYR A 182 -6.60 -1.04 4.09
CA TYR A 182 -5.29 -0.52 3.69
C TYR A 182 -4.20 -1.00 4.67
N ASP A 183 -2.97 -1.22 4.16
CA ASP A 183 -1.83 -1.84 4.85
C ASP A 183 -2.09 -3.28 5.37
N GLU A 184 -3.20 -3.91 5.00
CA GLU A 184 -3.53 -5.24 5.51
C GLU A 184 -2.55 -6.30 4.98
N ALA A 185 -1.77 -6.90 5.87
CA ALA A 185 -0.77 -7.90 5.52
C ALA A 185 -1.36 -9.32 5.43
N THR A 186 -2.42 -9.50 4.65
CA THR A 186 -3.08 -10.81 4.41
C THR A 186 -3.34 -11.04 2.92
N GLU A 187 -3.73 -12.26 2.53
CA GLU A 187 -4.11 -12.58 1.15
C GLU A 187 -5.30 -11.75 0.64
N ARG A 188 -6.10 -11.16 1.53
CA ARG A 188 -7.23 -10.28 1.14
C ARG A 188 -6.76 -9.02 0.43
N ALA A 189 -5.51 -8.61 0.67
CA ALA A 189 -4.90 -7.45 0.02
C ALA A 189 -4.55 -7.69 -1.44
N TYR A 190 -4.43 -8.93 -1.89
CA TYR A 190 -3.94 -9.22 -3.23
C TYR A 190 -4.88 -8.64 -4.29
N ALA A 191 -4.29 -8.07 -5.34
CA ALA A 191 -5.03 -7.45 -6.44
C ALA A 191 -6.00 -8.44 -7.12
N SER A 192 -5.65 -9.74 -7.13
CA SER A 192 -6.44 -10.82 -7.70
C SER A 192 -7.39 -11.52 -6.71
N TYR A 193 -7.48 -11.06 -5.45
CA TYR A 193 -8.27 -11.72 -4.41
C TYR A 193 -9.74 -11.91 -4.82
N THR A 194 -10.25 -13.14 -4.76
CA THR A 194 -11.59 -13.48 -5.26
C THR A 194 -12.68 -13.44 -4.17
N GLY A 195 -12.30 -13.25 -2.91
CA GLY A 195 -13.24 -13.10 -1.80
C GLY A 195 -13.91 -11.72 -1.72
N GLY A 196 -14.51 -11.41 -0.58
CA GLY A 196 -15.29 -10.19 -0.39
C GLY A 196 -16.65 -10.20 -1.11
N THR A 197 -17.32 -9.05 -1.11
CA THR A 197 -18.60 -8.88 -1.82
C THR A 197 -18.38 -8.66 -3.32
N PRO A 198 -19.38 -8.97 -4.18
CA PRO A 198 -19.31 -8.65 -5.60
C PRO A 198 -19.02 -7.16 -5.87
N GLU A 199 -19.57 -6.26 -5.04
CA GLU A 199 -19.36 -4.83 -5.18
C GLU A 199 -17.92 -4.40 -4.84
N GLN A 200 -17.33 -4.97 -3.79
CA GLN A 200 -15.92 -4.70 -3.44
C GLN A 200 -14.98 -5.08 -4.59
N ARG A 201 -15.21 -6.23 -5.22
CA ARG A 201 -14.43 -6.65 -6.39
C ARG A 201 -14.68 -5.75 -7.59
N ARG A 202 -15.94 -5.43 -7.91
CA ARG A 202 -16.30 -4.52 -9.02
C ARG A 202 -15.57 -3.17 -8.88
N LEU A 203 -15.55 -2.59 -7.68
CA LEU A 203 -14.93 -1.29 -7.40
C LEU A 203 -13.41 -1.34 -7.41
N ARG A 204 -12.80 -2.40 -6.87
CA ARG A 204 -11.36 -2.63 -7.00
C ARG A 204 -10.97 -2.73 -8.47
N ASP A 205 -11.68 -3.55 -9.24
CA ASP A 205 -11.37 -3.77 -10.65
C ASP A 205 -11.61 -2.48 -11.46
N LEU A 206 -12.63 -1.68 -11.10
CA LEU A 206 -12.86 -0.35 -11.69
C LEU A 206 -11.67 0.56 -11.46
N LEU A 207 -11.22 0.68 -10.21
CA LEU A 207 -10.05 1.47 -9.88
C LEU A 207 -8.83 1.01 -10.69
N GLN A 208 -8.55 -0.30 -10.70
CA GLN A 208 -7.43 -0.86 -11.42
C GLN A 208 -7.46 -0.50 -12.91
N ARG A 209 -8.59 -0.69 -13.60
CA ARG A 209 -8.72 -0.37 -15.03
C ARG A 209 -8.45 1.10 -15.33
N HIS A 210 -8.96 2.01 -14.51
CA HIS A 210 -8.77 3.45 -14.71
C HIS A 210 -7.32 3.86 -14.44
N MET A 211 -6.68 3.29 -13.42
CA MET A 211 -5.25 3.49 -13.15
C MET A 211 -4.39 2.98 -14.33
N GLU A 212 -4.67 1.76 -14.82
CA GLU A 212 -3.93 1.13 -15.92
C GLU A 212 -4.06 1.91 -17.24
N ALA A 213 -5.23 2.47 -17.53
CA ALA A 213 -5.45 3.31 -18.71
C ALA A 213 -4.53 4.54 -18.76
N GLU A 214 -4.03 5.01 -17.61
CA GLU A 214 -3.16 6.18 -17.50
C GLU A 214 -1.69 5.82 -17.21
N GLY A 215 -1.30 4.56 -17.44
CA GLY A 215 0.08 4.11 -17.35
C GLY A 215 0.55 3.73 -15.96
N PHE A 216 -0.37 3.40 -15.06
CA PHE A 216 -0.06 2.74 -13.81
C PHE A 216 -0.16 1.21 -13.92
N SER A 217 0.50 0.49 -13.04
CA SER A 217 0.34 -0.95 -12.87
C SER A 217 0.09 -1.28 -11.40
N VAL A 218 -0.92 -2.10 -11.12
CA VAL A 218 -1.19 -2.55 -9.74
C VAL A 218 -0.07 -3.47 -9.26
N TYR A 219 0.30 -3.37 -7.98
CA TYR A 219 1.17 -4.35 -7.34
C TYR A 219 0.37 -5.58 -6.93
N GLU A 220 0.85 -6.77 -7.30
CA GLU A 220 0.06 -8.00 -7.21
C GLU A 220 -0.43 -8.35 -5.79
N PHE A 221 0.33 -7.96 -4.76
CA PHE A 221 0.02 -8.24 -3.36
C PHE A 221 -0.84 -7.16 -2.68
N GLU A 222 -1.06 -6.02 -3.33
CA GLU A 222 -1.67 -4.82 -2.73
C GLU A 222 -2.61 -4.12 -3.71
N TRP A 223 -3.92 -4.36 -3.59
CA TRP A 223 -4.93 -3.80 -4.51
C TRP A 223 -4.98 -2.27 -4.57
N TRP A 224 -4.46 -1.60 -3.54
CA TRP A 224 -4.43 -0.14 -3.42
C TRP A 224 -3.19 0.50 -4.03
N HIS A 225 -2.14 -0.29 -4.30
CA HIS A 225 -0.81 0.20 -4.67
C HIS A 225 -0.62 0.19 -6.18
N PHE A 226 -0.22 1.34 -6.72
CA PHE A 226 -0.03 1.53 -8.16
C PHE A 226 1.30 2.18 -8.49
N ASP A 227 2.11 1.48 -9.29
CA ASP A 227 3.38 1.95 -9.82
C ASP A 227 3.15 2.69 -11.16
N TYR A 228 3.64 3.91 -11.28
CA TYR A 228 3.70 4.62 -12.55
C TYR A 228 4.83 4.07 -13.41
N ARG A 229 4.55 3.80 -14.70
CA ARG A 229 5.46 3.14 -15.66
C ARG A 229 6.91 3.67 -15.70
N ASP A 230 7.12 4.95 -15.42
CA ASP A 230 8.43 5.61 -15.50
C ASP A 230 9.25 5.52 -14.21
N TRP A 231 8.82 4.75 -13.20
CA TRP A 231 9.47 4.73 -11.88
C TRP A 231 10.97 4.44 -11.93
N LYS A 232 11.44 3.61 -12.86
CA LYS A 232 12.87 3.29 -13.04
C LYS A 232 13.71 4.47 -13.52
N ALA A 233 13.10 5.52 -14.06
CA ALA A 233 13.78 6.69 -14.56
C ALA A 233 14.15 7.70 -13.46
N TYR A 234 13.79 7.44 -12.20
CA TYR A 234 14.06 8.32 -11.06
C TYR A 234 14.84 7.58 -9.98
N ALA A 235 15.84 8.23 -9.39
CA ALA A 235 16.58 7.70 -8.26
C ALA A 235 15.71 7.64 -6.99
N ILE A 236 16.13 6.82 -6.02
CA ILE A 236 15.61 6.79 -4.66
C ILE A 236 15.87 8.15 -4.01
N GLN A 237 14.81 8.77 -3.47
CA GLN A 237 14.89 10.04 -2.75
C GLN A 237 14.66 9.85 -1.25
N ASN A 238 15.24 10.77 -0.47
CA ASN A 238 15.09 10.82 0.99
C ASN A 238 14.80 12.25 1.50
N VAL A 239 14.21 13.09 0.64
CA VAL A 239 13.81 14.46 0.99
C VAL A 239 12.67 14.40 1.99
N ARG A 240 12.77 15.13 3.11
CA ARG A 240 11.71 15.19 4.13
C ARG A 240 10.57 16.09 3.65
N PHE A 241 9.36 15.83 4.13
CA PHE A 241 8.16 16.56 3.72
C PHE A 241 8.27 18.07 3.95
N GLU A 242 8.83 18.49 5.07
CA GLU A 242 9.07 19.89 5.42
C GLU A 242 10.05 20.63 4.49
N ASP A 243 10.83 19.89 3.71
CA ASP A 243 11.87 20.42 2.81
C ASP A 243 11.45 20.38 1.33
N ILE A 244 10.34 19.70 1.00
CA ILE A 244 9.82 19.64 -0.37
C ILE A 244 9.39 21.05 -0.81
N GLY A 245 9.94 21.51 -1.93
CA GLY A 245 9.67 22.85 -2.50
C GLY A 245 10.55 23.98 -1.94
N ARG A 246 11.36 23.73 -0.89
CA ARG A 246 12.42 24.65 -0.43
C ARG A 246 13.72 24.49 -1.21
N ILE A 247 13.89 23.35 -1.85
CA ILE A 247 15.01 23.03 -2.73
C ILE A 247 14.59 23.42 -4.16
N ARG A 248 14.95 24.62 -4.60
CA ARG A 248 14.85 25.03 -6.01
C ARG A 248 16.24 25.27 -6.57
#